data_AF-A0A540WQC1-F1
#
_entry.id   AF-A0A540WQC1-F1
#
_cell.length_a   1.000
_cell.length_b   1.000
_cell.length_c   1.000
_cell.angle_alpha   90.00
_cell.angle_beta   90.00
_cell.angle_gamma   90.00
#
_symmetry.space_group_name_H-M   'P 1'
#
loop_
_entity.id
_entity.type
_entity.pdbx_description
1 polymer ?
#
loop_
_entity_poly.entity_id
_entity_poly.type
_entity_poly.pdbx_seq_one_letter_code
_entity_poly.pdbx_strand_id
1 'polypeptide(L)'
;MKLTRLRVTGFRSFRALDLRPRALCVLVDSEETATRDFAALLALLRALSEGRLQAYLRESGALAGPEATQPVRLELSFFDDHYGVELQPQPGGEWHVTKESVDLNVGLSALLVDPALDAPCAEASLPELAPREPSWSTPKGATQDEKESWYVGNVLESWLWWLRCFLRGIQLDDAAPLEALTLRFFVEPSRDPPPNAIWEQAQVTHSAARLSQVVLCTPSESLAETFDLRDVIRVDTREGVARFTPLAVPEDT
;
A
#
# COMPACT_ATOMS: atom_id res chain seq x y z
N MET A 1 4.75 3.08 12.85
CA MET A 1 4.42 1.76 12.27
C MET A 1 4.94 1.70 10.84
N LYS A 2 5.21 0.50 10.32
CA LYS A 2 5.70 0.25 8.94
C LYS A 2 4.82 -0.81 8.29
N LEU A 3 4.71 -0.79 6.97
CA LEU A 3 4.00 -1.82 6.22
C LEU A 3 4.84 -3.11 6.30
N THR A 4 4.28 -4.18 6.87
CA THR A 4 4.97 -5.48 7.00
C THR A 4 4.58 -6.44 5.88
N ARG A 5 3.40 -6.26 5.30
CA ARG A 5 2.91 -7.06 4.18
C ARG A 5 1.95 -6.27 3.29
N LEU A 6 2.09 -6.45 1.99
CA LEU A 6 1.19 -5.95 0.95
C LEU A 6 0.77 -7.14 0.10
N ARG A 7 -0.52 -7.48 0.14
CA ARG A 7 -1.09 -8.50 -0.75
C ARG A 7 -2.03 -7.85 -1.74
N VAL A 8 -1.91 -8.26 -3.00
CA VAL A 8 -2.74 -7.77 -4.09
C VAL A 8 -3.13 -8.92 -4.99
N THR A 9 -4.41 -9.00 -5.35
CA THR A 9 -4.89 -9.94 -6.37
C THR A 9 -5.73 -9.22 -7.40
N GLY A 10 -5.59 -9.59 -8.67
CA GLY A 10 -6.43 -9.09 -9.77
C GLY A 10 -6.09 -7.67 -10.24
N PHE A 11 -4.92 -7.12 -9.86
CA PHE A 11 -4.53 -5.76 -10.22
C PHE A 11 -3.44 -5.78 -11.30
N ARG A 12 -3.83 -5.54 -12.57
CA ARG A 12 -2.89 -5.44 -13.71
C ARG A 12 -1.97 -6.68 -13.77
N SER A 13 -0.65 -6.52 -13.85
CA SER A 13 0.29 -7.66 -13.85
C SER A 13 0.32 -8.45 -12.53
N PHE A 14 -0.28 -7.93 -11.45
CA PHE A 14 -0.34 -8.58 -10.14
C PHE A 14 -1.57 -9.50 -10.02
N ARG A 15 -1.44 -10.71 -10.56
CA ARG A 15 -2.44 -11.78 -10.36
C ARG A 15 -2.53 -12.20 -8.89
N ALA A 16 -1.36 -12.39 -8.27
CA ALA A 16 -1.21 -12.67 -6.86
C ALA A 16 0.16 -12.17 -6.39
N LEU A 17 0.20 -10.96 -5.84
CA LEU A 17 1.36 -10.36 -5.21
C LEU A 17 1.27 -10.58 -3.70
N ASP A 18 2.37 -11.02 -3.09
CA ASP A 18 2.55 -11.08 -1.65
C ASP A 18 3.94 -10.52 -1.32
N LEU A 19 4.01 -9.21 -1.09
CA LEU A 19 5.25 -8.49 -0.80
C LEU A 19 5.40 -8.28 0.70
N ARG A 20 6.58 -8.58 1.24
CA ARG A 20 6.94 -8.32 2.64
C ARG A 20 8.08 -7.28 2.69
N PRO A 21 7.77 -5.99 2.53
CA PRO A 21 8.81 -4.98 2.43
C PRO A 21 9.53 -4.83 3.77
N ARG A 22 10.87 -4.88 3.74
CA ARG A 22 11.73 -4.54 4.88
C ARG A 22 11.85 -3.01 4.98
N ALA A 23 12.79 -2.51 5.78
CA ALA A 23 13.10 -1.07 5.78
C ALA A 23 13.59 -0.59 4.40
N LEU A 24 14.28 -1.48 3.67
CA LEU A 24 14.69 -1.32 2.29
C LEU A 24 14.25 -2.56 1.51
N CYS A 25 13.61 -2.35 0.36
CA CYS A 25 13.22 -3.38 -0.58
C CYS A 25 13.62 -2.92 -1.98
N VAL A 26 14.37 -3.74 -2.72
CA VAL A 26 14.86 -3.46 -4.07
C VAL A 26 14.17 -4.42 -5.03
N LEU A 27 13.32 -3.88 -5.89
CA LEU A 27 12.65 -4.61 -6.97
C LEU A 27 13.48 -4.45 -8.23
N VAL A 28 14.05 -5.57 -8.72
CA VAL A 28 14.80 -5.61 -9.97
C VAL A 28 13.84 -5.99 -11.08
N ASP A 29 13.42 -5.01 -11.88
CA ASP A 29 12.40 -5.17 -12.92
C ASP A 29 12.93 -4.63 -14.25
N SER A 30 13.59 -5.51 -15.01
CA SER A 30 14.19 -5.16 -16.31
C SER A 30 13.17 -4.77 -17.37
N GLU A 31 11.92 -5.21 -17.23
CA GLU A 31 10.83 -4.94 -18.18
C GLU A 31 9.97 -3.73 -17.78
N GLU A 32 10.24 -3.15 -16.60
CA GLU A 32 9.56 -1.98 -16.01
C GLU A 32 8.01 -2.12 -15.94
N THR A 33 7.48 -3.33 -16.12
CA THR A 33 6.04 -3.57 -16.13
C THR A 33 5.50 -3.60 -14.71
N ALA A 34 6.15 -4.33 -13.82
CA ALA A 34 5.78 -4.34 -12.41
C ALA A 34 6.02 -2.97 -11.77
N THR A 35 7.06 -2.24 -12.18
CA THR A 35 7.38 -0.90 -11.68
C THR A 35 6.23 0.08 -11.95
N ARG A 36 5.72 0.11 -13.18
CA ARG A 36 4.56 0.94 -13.56
C ARG A 36 3.29 0.53 -12.82
N ASP A 37 3.06 -0.78 -12.69
CA ASP A 37 1.88 -1.29 -11.99
C ASP A 37 1.97 -1.05 -10.48
N PHE A 38 3.15 -1.10 -9.88
CA PHE A 38 3.36 -0.77 -8.48
C PHE A 38 3.12 0.72 -8.21
N ALA A 39 3.61 1.60 -9.08
CA ALA A 39 3.31 3.03 -9.00
C ALA A 39 1.79 3.30 -9.09
N ALA A 40 1.09 2.61 -10.01
CA ALA A 40 -0.36 2.69 -10.12
C ALA A 40 -1.07 2.17 -8.86
N LEU A 41 -0.62 1.06 -8.29
CA LEU A 41 -1.14 0.51 -7.04
C LEU A 41 -1.00 1.50 -5.87
N LEU A 42 0.16 2.12 -5.71
CA LEU A 42 0.39 3.12 -4.66
C LEU A 42 -0.47 4.37 -4.87
N ALA A 43 -0.67 4.80 -6.11
CA ALA A 43 -1.58 5.87 -6.45
C ALA A 43 -3.06 5.51 -6.14
N LEU A 44 -3.46 4.26 -6.38
CA LEU A 44 -4.77 3.74 -5.99
C LEU A 44 -4.96 3.78 -4.47
N LEU A 45 -3.98 3.32 -3.69
CA LEU A 45 -4.01 3.36 -2.22
C LEU A 45 -4.18 4.80 -1.69
N ARG A 46 -3.48 5.76 -2.31
CA ARG A 46 -3.67 7.19 -2.03
C ARG A 46 -5.08 7.66 -2.36
N ALA A 47 -5.60 7.31 -3.54
CA ALA A 47 -6.94 7.69 -3.97
C ALA A 47 -8.03 7.17 -3.01
N LEU A 48 -7.92 5.93 -2.52
CA LEU A 48 -8.81 5.36 -1.50
C LEU A 48 -8.79 6.20 -0.21
N SER A 49 -7.60 6.56 0.29
CA SER A 49 -7.46 7.36 1.52
C SER A 49 -7.97 8.81 1.42
N GLU A 50 -8.16 9.29 0.20
CA GLU A 50 -8.58 10.65 -0.11
C GLU A 50 -10.04 10.75 -0.55
N GLY A 51 -10.74 9.62 -0.76
CA GLY A 51 -12.11 9.60 -1.29
C GLY A 51 -12.16 10.05 -2.74
N ARG A 52 -11.16 9.64 -3.53
CA ARG A 52 -11.00 10.01 -4.95
C ARG A 52 -10.86 8.78 -5.84
N LEU A 53 -11.37 7.62 -5.42
CA LEU A 53 -11.29 6.37 -6.17
C LEU A 53 -11.87 6.54 -7.58
N GLN A 54 -13.08 7.09 -7.69
CA GLN A 54 -13.74 7.24 -8.99
C GLN A 54 -12.99 8.20 -9.91
N ALA A 55 -12.48 9.30 -9.37
CA ALA A 55 -11.68 10.25 -10.14
C ALA A 55 -10.40 9.60 -10.67
N TYR A 56 -9.65 8.92 -9.78
CA TYR A 56 -8.42 8.22 -10.13
C TYR A 56 -8.64 7.15 -11.21
N LEU A 57 -9.67 6.30 -11.07
CA LEU A 57 -9.93 5.23 -12.02
C LEU A 57 -10.33 5.76 -13.41
N ARG A 58 -11.09 6.86 -13.46
CA ARG A 58 -11.49 7.51 -14.71
C ARG A 58 -10.30 8.16 -15.43
N GLU A 59 -9.39 8.78 -14.69
CA GLU A 59 -8.23 9.48 -15.24
C GLU A 59 -7.11 8.53 -15.66
N SER A 60 -6.82 7.53 -14.82
CA SER A 60 -5.69 6.61 -15.03
C SER A 60 -6.03 5.40 -15.89
N GLY A 61 -7.31 5.03 -15.97
CA GLY A 61 -7.73 3.76 -16.55
C GLY A 61 -7.13 2.54 -15.85
N ALA A 62 -6.77 2.64 -14.56
CA ALA A 62 -5.89 1.65 -13.94
C ALA A 62 -6.46 0.24 -13.79
N LEU A 63 -7.78 0.12 -13.88
CA LEU A 63 -8.51 -1.15 -13.87
C LEU A 63 -9.26 -1.39 -15.19
N ALA A 64 -8.93 -0.63 -16.24
CA ALA A 64 -9.50 -0.84 -17.57
C ALA A 64 -8.77 -1.99 -18.29
N GLY A 65 -9.52 -2.89 -18.94
CA GLY A 65 -8.94 -3.98 -19.72
C GLY A 65 -9.81 -5.25 -19.77
N PRO A 66 -9.35 -6.32 -20.46
CA PRO A 66 -10.10 -7.58 -20.56
C PRO A 66 -10.28 -8.29 -19.21
N GLU A 67 -9.41 -8.01 -18.24
CA GLU A 67 -9.49 -8.52 -16.86
C GLU A 67 -10.44 -7.71 -15.97
N ALA A 68 -11.06 -6.65 -16.51
CA ALA A 68 -11.92 -5.74 -15.75
C ALA A 68 -13.24 -6.35 -15.27
N THR A 69 -13.34 -7.68 -15.23
CA THR A 69 -14.46 -8.47 -14.71
C THR A 69 -14.10 -9.19 -13.41
N GLN A 70 -12.82 -9.23 -13.03
CA GLN A 70 -12.36 -9.92 -11.81
C GLN A 70 -12.28 -8.95 -10.62
N PRO A 71 -12.60 -9.41 -9.40
CA PRO A 71 -12.42 -8.60 -8.20
C PRO A 71 -10.94 -8.27 -7.97
N VAL A 72 -10.66 -7.02 -7.58
CA VAL A 72 -9.36 -6.60 -7.08
C VAL A 72 -9.40 -6.65 -5.56
N ARG A 73 -8.45 -7.34 -4.93
CA ARG A 73 -8.32 -7.37 -3.47
C ARG A 73 -6.98 -6.80 -3.06
N LEU A 74 -7.01 -5.93 -2.05
CA LEU A 74 -5.85 -5.32 -1.45
C LEU A 74 -5.88 -5.62 0.05
N GLU A 75 -4.78 -6.14 0.59
CA GLU A 75 -4.59 -6.31 2.03
C GLU A 75 -3.26 -5.66 2.45
N LEU A 76 -3.33 -4.77 3.43
CA LEU A 76 -2.19 -4.12 4.04
C LEU A 76 -2.06 -4.63 5.47
N SER A 77 -0.87 -5.06 5.85
CA SER A 77 -0.57 -5.45 7.23
C SER A 77 0.48 -4.53 7.84
N PHE A 78 0.24 -4.13 9.08
CA PHE A 78 1.11 -3.30 9.89
C PHE A 78 1.37 -4.03 11.20
N PHE A 79 2.34 -4.94 11.17
CA PHE A 79 2.49 -6.00 12.18
C PHE A 79 1.24 -6.87 12.23
N ASP A 80 0.53 -6.85 13.36
CA ASP A 80 -0.66 -7.67 13.64
C ASP A 80 -1.97 -6.93 13.36
N ASP A 81 -1.91 -5.69 12.87
CA ASP A 81 -3.09 -4.95 12.41
C ASP A 81 -3.22 -5.04 10.89
N HIS A 82 -4.45 -5.17 10.41
CA HIS A 82 -4.75 -5.41 9.01
C HIS A 82 -5.84 -4.48 8.48
N TYR A 83 -5.64 -3.98 7.26
CA TYR A 83 -6.64 -3.28 6.46
C TYR A 83 -6.88 -4.03 5.15
N GLY A 84 -8.13 -4.28 4.81
CA GLY A 84 -8.52 -4.96 3.58
C GLY A 84 -9.56 -4.17 2.80
N VAL A 85 -9.44 -4.18 1.46
CA VAL A 85 -10.46 -3.62 0.57
C VAL A 85 -10.63 -4.48 -0.68
N GLU A 86 -11.88 -4.70 -1.10
CA GLU A 86 -12.25 -5.40 -2.33
C GLU A 86 -13.02 -4.48 -3.27
N LEU A 87 -12.51 -4.36 -4.50
CA LEU A 87 -13.14 -3.60 -5.58
C LEU A 87 -13.75 -4.55 -6.60
N GLN A 88 -14.94 -4.24 -7.09
CA GLN A 88 -15.58 -4.99 -8.17
C GLN A 88 -16.20 -4.08 -9.23
N PRO A 89 -16.12 -4.49 -10.51
CA PRO A 89 -16.78 -3.81 -11.61
C PRO A 89 -18.29 -3.99 -11.51
N GLN A 90 -19.02 -2.89 -11.62
CA GLN A 90 -20.48 -2.86 -11.69
C GLN A 90 -20.94 -3.09 -13.13
N PRO A 91 -22.23 -3.44 -13.37
CA PRO A 91 -22.77 -3.60 -14.72
C PRO A 91 -22.58 -2.38 -15.66
N GLY A 92 -22.38 -1.18 -15.08
CA GLY A 92 -22.06 0.05 -15.82
C GLY A 92 -20.57 0.26 -16.14
N GLY A 93 -19.69 -0.66 -15.73
CA GLY A 93 -18.24 -0.59 -15.90
C GLY A 93 -17.50 0.23 -14.84
N GLU A 94 -18.22 0.94 -13.96
CA GLU A 94 -17.64 1.63 -12.81
C GLU A 94 -17.23 0.62 -11.73
N TRP A 95 -16.12 0.87 -11.06
CA TRP A 95 -15.60 0.00 -10.01
C TRP A 95 -15.99 0.51 -8.65
N HIS A 96 -16.63 -0.31 -7.84
CA HIS A 96 -17.07 0.08 -6.50
C HIS A 96 -16.39 -0.78 -5.44
N VAL A 97 -16.27 -0.22 -4.22
CA VAL A 97 -15.90 -0.95 -3.02
C VAL A 97 -17.06 -1.88 -2.66
N THR A 98 -16.76 -3.18 -2.55
CA THR A 98 -17.74 -4.21 -2.17
C THR A 98 -17.49 -4.79 -0.80
N LYS A 99 -16.28 -4.60 -0.28
CA LYS A 99 -15.90 -4.93 1.09
C LYS A 99 -14.75 -4.02 1.51
N GLU A 100 -14.80 -3.54 2.74
CA GLU A 100 -13.70 -2.84 3.40
C GLU A 100 -13.69 -3.29 4.85
N SER A 101 -12.53 -3.67 5.37
CA SER A 101 -12.42 -4.27 6.70
C SER A 101 -11.14 -3.90 7.42
N VAL A 102 -11.21 -3.92 8.74
CA VAL A 102 -10.09 -3.71 9.64
C VAL A 102 -10.10 -4.79 10.70
N ASP A 103 -8.92 -5.35 10.96
CA ASP A 103 -8.69 -6.30 12.05
C ASP A 103 -7.49 -5.80 12.85
N LEU A 104 -7.72 -5.48 14.12
CA LEU A 104 -6.71 -4.94 15.03
C LEU A 104 -6.32 -5.99 16.06
N ASN A 105 -5.02 -6.04 16.39
CA ASN A 105 -4.45 -7.00 17.34
C ASN A 105 -5.08 -6.91 18.74
N VAL A 106 -5.66 -5.77 19.08
CA VAL A 106 -6.37 -5.53 20.33
C VAL A 106 -7.71 -6.30 20.44
N GLY A 107 -8.01 -7.19 19.48
CA GLY A 107 -9.25 -7.99 19.45
C GLY A 107 -10.44 -7.24 18.85
N LEU A 108 -10.19 -6.20 18.05
CA LEU A 108 -11.22 -5.39 17.41
C LEU A 108 -11.22 -5.67 15.91
N SER A 109 -12.34 -6.18 15.41
CA SER A 109 -12.60 -6.36 13.97
C SER A 109 -13.82 -5.55 13.56
N ALA A 110 -13.73 -4.87 12.41
CA ALA A 110 -14.82 -4.06 11.88
C ALA A 110 -14.93 -4.23 10.36
N LEU A 111 -16.15 -4.39 9.86
CA LEU A 111 -16.48 -4.18 8.46
C LEU A 111 -16.83 -2.70 8.29
N LEU A 112 -16.03 -1.98 7.51
CA LEU A 112 -16.27 -0.58 7.16
C LEU A 112 -17.19 -0.44 5.93
N VAL A 113 -17.20 -1.47 5.09
CA VAL A 113 -18.21 -1.74 4.06
C VAL A 113 -18.55 -3.21 4.17
N ASP A 114 -19.79 -3.51 4.54
CA ASP A 114 -20.35 -4.85 4.68
C ASP A 114 -21.05 -5.27 3.37
N PRO A 115 -20.58 -6.36 2.73
CA PRO A 115 -21.20 -6.93 1.54
C PRO A 115 -22.71 -7.20 1.64
N ALA A 116 -23.24 -7.40 2.86
CA ALA A 116 -24.63 -7.72 3.10
C ALA A 116 -25.53 -6.52 3.45
N LEU A 117 -24.95 -5.36 3.78
CA LEU A 117 -25.71 -4.22 4.32
C LEU A 117 -25.60 -2.96 3.48
N ASP A 118 -24.38 -2.51 3.18
CA ASP A 118 -24.12 -1.18 2.60
C ASP A 118 -23.25 -1.19 1.33
N ALA A 119 -22.72 -2.35 0.93
CA ALA A 119 -22.10 -2.54 -0.38
C ALA A 119 -23.13 -2.48 -1.53
N PRO A 120 -22.74 -2.05 -2.74
CA PRO A 120 -21.43 -1.50 -3.11
C PRO A 120 -21.35 0.02 -2.89
N CYS A 121 -20.20 0.52 -2.43
CA CYS A 121 -19.92 1.94 -2.24
C CYS A 121 -19.04 2.49 -3.36
N ALA A 122 -19.34 3.70 -3.85
CA ALA A 122 -18.53 4.34 -4.90
C ALA A 122 -17.13 4.73 -4.41
N GLU A 123 -16.97 5.03 -3.12
CA GLU A 123 -15.71 5.43 -2.49
C GLU A 123 -15.42 4.53 -1.29
N ALA A 124 -14.17 4.53 -0.81
CA ALA A 124 -13.81 3.88 0.44
C ALA A 124 -14.35 4.68 1.65
N SER A 125 -14.63 3.99 2.75
CA SER A 125 -15.15 4.56 4.00
C SER A 125 -14.07 5.28 4.81
N LEU A 126 -12.79 4.95 4.63
CA LEU A 126 -11.62 5.58 5.27
C LEU A 126 -11.69 7.12 5.44
N PRO A 127 -11.97 7.93 4.39
CA PRO A 127 -12.02 9.39 4.49
C PRO A 127 -13.18 9.90 5.35
N GLU A 128 -14.30 9.19 5.35
CA GLU A 128 -15.51 9.53 6.11
C GLU A 128 -15.39 9.12 7.58
N LEU A 129 -14.85 7.92 7.84
CA LEU A 129 -14.70 7.37 9.19
C LEU A 129 -13.51 7.96 9.96
N ALA A 130 -12.50 8.48 9.28
CA ALA A 130 -11.35 9.13 9.90
C ALA A 130 -11.03 10.51 9.29
N PRO A 131 -11.96 11.48 9.35
CA PRO A 131 -11.84 12.75 8.65
C PRO A 131 -10.82 13.68 9.30
N ARG A 132 -10.59 13.55 10.62
CA ARG A 132 -9.72 14.39 11.45
C ARG A 132 -9.02 13.57 12.52
N GLU A 133 -8.05 14.20 13.19
CA GLU A 133 -7.35 13.58 14.32
C GLU A 133 -8.34 13.26 15.47
N PRO A 134 -8.24 12.06 16.08
CA PRO A 134 -9.10 11.67 17.19
C PRO A 134 -8.81 12.46 18.46
N SER A 135 -9.75 12.41 19.40
CA SER A 135 -9.54 12.98 20.74
C SER A 135 -8.72 12.04 21.61
N TRP A 136 -7.64 12.53 22.21
CA TRP A 136 -6.87 11.80 23.22
C TRP A 136 -7.45 11.90 24.63
N SER A 137 -8.56 12.63 24.79
CA SER A 137 -9.21 12.86 26.08
C SER A 137 -10.59 12.21 26.15
N THR A 138 -10.84 11.48 27.23
CA THR A 138 -12.15 10.88 27.52
C THR A 138 -13.21 11.97 27.71
N PRO A 139 -14.47 11.73 27.27
CA PRO A 139 -15.56 12.66 27.50
C PRO A 139 -15.74 12.99 28.99
N LYS A 140 -15.80 14.28 29.32
CA LYS A 140 -16.01 14.74 30.69
C LYS A 140 -17.45 14.44 31.12
N GLY A 141 -17.62 13.91 32.33
CA GLY A 141 -18.95 13.62 32.90
C GLY A 141 -19.59 12.34 32.39
N ALA A 142 -18.92 11.57 31.52
CA ALA A 142 -19.40 10.28 31.05
C ALA A 142 -19.45 9.23 32.18
N THR A 143 -20.47 8.39 32.13
CA THR A 143 -20.58 7.15 32.88
C THR A 143 -19.45 6.18 32.51
N GLN A 144 -19.32 5.09 33.27
CA GLN A 144 -18.32 4.07 33.00
C GLN A 144 -18.57 3.39 31.63
N ASP A 145 -19.81 2.99 31.37
CA ASP A 145 -20.21 2.32 30.12
C ASP A 145 -19.98 3.21 28.88
N GLU A 146 -20.25 4.52 29.01
CA GLU A 146 -19.97 5.49 27.94
C GLU A 146 -18.47 5.66 27.71
N LYS A 147 -17.65 5.62 28.76
CA LYS A 147 -16.19 5.66 28.62
C LYS A 147 -15.67 4.41 27.93
N GLU A 148 -16.17 3.23 28.29
CA GLU A 148 -15.77 1.97 27.68
C GLU A 148 -16.13 1.93 26.18
N SER A 149 -17.36 2.34 25.85
CA SER A 149 -17.80 2.48 24.45
C SER A 149 -16.96 3.48 23.69
N TRP A 150 -16.63 4.61 24.33
CA TRP A 150 -15.74 5.61 23.75
C TRP A 150 -14.32 5.07 23.52
N TYR A 151 -13.75 4.30 24.46
CA TYR A 151 -12.41 3.73 24.29
C TYR A 151 -12.35 2.82 23.07
N VAL A 152 -13.32 1.91 22.90
CA VAL A 152 -13.37 1.00 21.74
C VAL A 152 -13.48 1.79 20.44
N GLY A 153 -14.39 2.77 20.37
CA GLY A 153 -14.54 3.63 19.20
C GLY A 153 -13.28 4.44 18.90
N ASN A 154 -12.65 5.01 19.93
CA ASN A 154 -11.46 5.84 19.80
C ASN A 154 -10.24 5.03 19.34
N VAL A 155 -10.11 3.76 19.75
CA VAL A 155 -9.05 2.87 19.26
C VAL A 155 -9.17 2.66 17.75
N LEU A 156 -10.38 2.33 17.27
CA LEU A 156 -10.63 2.17 15.84
C LEU A 156 -10.40 3.49 15.08
N GLU A 157 -10.99 4.60 15.53
CA GLU A 157 -10.84 5.92 14.91
C GLU A 157 -9.37 6.36 14.85
N SER A 158 -8.61 6.14 15.92
CA SER A 158 -7.17 6.44 15.97
C SER A 158 -6.36 5.65 14.95
N TRP A 159 -6.66 4.36 14.83
CA TRP A 159 -5.96 3.52 13.88
C TRP A 159 -6.33 3.86 12.43
N LEU A 160 -7.62 4.08 12.15
CA LEU A 160 -8.09 4.50 10.81
C LEU A 160 -7.50 5.86 10.41
N TRP A 161 -7.44 6.81 11.34
CA TRP A 161 -6.81 8.11 11.10
C TRP A 161 -5.32 7.96 10.80
N TRP A 162 -4.61 7.17 11.60
CA TRP A 162 -3.20 6.88 11.35
C TRP A 162 -2.98 6.22 9.98
N LEU A 163 -3.79 5.20 9.64
CA LEU A 163 -3.72 4.51 8.34
C LEU A 163 -3.96 5.49 7.20
N ARG A 164 -5.01 6.32 7.30
CA ARG A 164 -5.31 7.35 6.31
C ARG A 164 -4.12 8.30 6.12
N CYS A 165 -3.51 8.77 7.20
CA CYS A 165 -2.31 9.60 7.15
C CYS A 165 -1.12 8.86 6.50
N PHE A 166 -0.92 7.59 6.83
CA PHE A 166 0.13 6.76 6.23
C PHE A 166 -0.06 6.62 4.72
N LEU A 167 -1.26 6.26 4.26
CA LEU A 167 -1.56 6.10 2.84
C LEU A 167 -1.40 7.42 2.07
N ARG A 168 -1.93 8.52 2.60
CA ARG A 168 -1.79 9.86 2.00
C ARG A 168 -0.34 10.32 1.89
N GLY A 169 0.49 9.92 2.84
CA GLY A 169 1.90 10.28 2.90
C GLY A 169 2.81 9.34 2.10
N ILE A 170 2.28 8.35 1.36
CA ILE A 170 3.09 7.55 0.42
C ILE A 170 3.67 8.50 -0.63
N GLN A 171 5.00 8.50 -0.75
CA GLN A 171 5.70 9.33 -1.72
C GLN A 171 6.06 8.50 -2.95
N LEU A 172 5.65 8.99 -4.12
CA LEU A 172 6.13 8.56 -5.41
C LEU A 172 7.21 9.57 -5.81
N ASP A 173 8.40 9.10 -6.18
CA ASP A 173 9.56 9.91 -6.58
C ASP A 173 10.26 10.67 -5.44
N ASP A 174 11.31 11.42 -5.80
CA ASP A 174 12.21 12.14 -4.90
C ASP A 174 11.64 13.50 -4.45
N ALA A 175 10.36 13.52 -4.09
CA ALA A 175 9.76 14.65 -3.42
C ALA A 175 10.42 14.86 -2.04
N ALA A 176 10.55 16.12 -1.61
CA ALA A 176 11.10 16.46 -0.31
C ALA A 176 10.39 15.64 0.79
N PRO A 177 11.14 15.09 1.76
CA PRO A 177 10.59 14.21 2.77
C PRO A 177 9.49 14.94 3.54
N LEU A 178 8.32 14.31 3.62
CA LEU A 178 7.30 14.70 4.59
C LEU A 178 7.81 14.33 5.99
N GLU A 179 7.43 15.10 7.02
CA GLU A 179 7.83 14.88 8.41
C GLU A 179 7.38 13.50 8.98
N ALA A 180 6.57 12.74 8.23
CA ALA A 180 6.03 11.46 8.64
C ALA A 180 6.86 10.27 8.11
N LEU A 181 7.07 9.28 8.98
CA LEU A 181 7.69 7.98 8.69
C LEU A 181 6.78 7.13 7.78
N THR A 182 6.72 7.42 6.48
CA THR A 182 5.87 6.70 5.51
C THR A 182 6.69 5.80 4.58
N LEU A 183 6.00 5.22 3.59
CA LEU A 183 6.58 4.45 2.49
C LEU A 183 7.00 5.40 1.34
N ARG A 184 8.26 5.28 0.90
CA ARG A 184 8.80 5.96 -0.27
C ARG A 184 9.04 4.96 -1.40
N PHE A 185 8.56 5.30 -2.58
CA PHE A 185 8.75 4.53 -3.79
C PHE A 185 9.66 5.30 -4.74
N PHE A 186 10.86 4.77 -4.94
CA PHE A 186 11.84 5.34 -5.87
C PHE A 186 11.87 4.52 -7.15
N VAL A 187 11.79 5.19 -8.28
CA VAL A 187 12.03 4.58 -9.59
C VAL A 187 13.36 5.08 -10.11
N GLU A 188 14.29 4.17 -10.33
CA GLU A 188 15.55 4.47 -10.98
C GLU A 188 15.32 4.67 -12.49
N PRO A 189 16.04 5.60 -13.15
CA PRO A 189 15.93 5.79 -14.59
C PRO A 189 16.12 4.49 -15.39
N SER A 190 15.46 4.39 -16.54
CA SER A 190 15.51 3.18 -17.40
C SER A 190 16.89 2.86 -18.01
N ARG A 191 17.94 3.62 -17.65
CA ARG A 191 19.29 3.49 -18.19
C ARG A 191 20.23 3.17 -17.04
N ASP A 192 21.02 2.12 -17.21
CA ASP A 192 22.07 1.76 -16.26
C ASP A 192 22.91 2.99 -15.85
N PRO A 193 22.97 3.27 -14.53
CA PRO A 193 23.75 4.38 -14.04
C PRO A 193 25.24 4.13 -14.29
N PRO A 194 26.03 5.18 -14.59
CA PRO A 194 27.47 5.02 -14.69
C PRO A 194 28.05 4.53 -13.34
N PRO A 195 29.22 3.85 -13.34
CA PRO A 195 29.74 3.18 -12.13
C PRO A 195 29.89 4.07 -10.89
N ASN A 196 30.17 5.35 -11.08
CA ASN A 196 30.25 6.32 -9.98
C ASN A 196 28.87 6.65 -9.38
N ALA A 197 27.81 6.69 -10.20
CA ALA A 197 26.45 6.98 -9.75
C ALA A 197 25.78 5.79 -9.05
N ILE A 198 26.20 4.54 -9.37
CA ILE A 198 25.71 3.33 -8.69
C ILE A 198 25.89 3.44 -7.17
N TRP A 199 27.11 3.80 -6.73
CA TRP A 199 27.41 3.94 -5.30
C TRP A 199 26.69 5.11 -4.65
N GLU A 200 26.58 6.25 -5.35
CA GLU A 200 25.84 7.41 -4.87
C GLU A 200 24.37 7.06 -4.64
N GLN A 201 23.73 6.39 -5.61
CA GLN A 201 22.35 5.96 -5.52
C GLN A 201 22.13 4.99 -4.35
N ALA A 202 23.00 3.98 -4.21
CA ALA A 202 22.94 3.03 -3.10
C ALA A 202 23.02 3.75 -1.74
N GLN A 203 23.92 4.73 -1.58
CA GLN A 203 24.05 5.51 -0.35
C GLN A 203 22.84 6.39 -0.07
N VAL A 204 22.27 7.04 -1.09
CA VAL A 204 21.03 7.82 -0.96
C VAL A 204 19.87 6.93 -0.51
N THR A 205 19.70 5.78 -1.17
CA THR A 205 18.67 4.80 -0.84
C THR A 205 18.82 4.27 0.59
N HIS A 206 20.04 3.91 1.02
CA HIS A 206 20.29 3.48 2.40
C HIS A 206 20.02 4.58 3.42
N SER A 207 20.40 5.82 3.12
CA SER A 207 20.15 6.96 4.00
C SER A 207 18.65 7.23 4.15
N ALA A 208 17.89 7.15 3.05
CA ALA A 208 16.43 7.25 3.07
C ALA A 208 15.78 6.11 3.87
N ALA A 209 16.29 4.88 3.74
CA ALA A 209 15.79 3.70 4.46
C ALA A 209 16.01 3.75 5.98
N ARG A 210 16.93 4.61 6.46
CA ARG A 210 17.09 4.89 7.91
C ARG A 210 15.96 5.75 8.46
N LEU A 211 15.35 6.58 7.63
CA LEU A 211 14.30 7.53 8.03
C LEU A 211 12.90 7.03 7.67
N SER A 212 12.76 6.26 6.59
CA SER A 212 11.47 5.85 6.04
C SER A 212 11.54 4.43 5.50
N GLN A 213 10.40 3.80 5.22
CA GLN A 213 10.41 2.54 4.49
C GLN A 213 10.62 2.84 3.00
N VAL A 214 11.56 2.15 2.36
CA VAL A 214 11.91 2.41 0.96
C VAL A 214 11.66 1.18 0.11
N VAL A 215 10.96 1.38 -1.01
CA VAL A 215 10.89 0.44 -2.13
C VAL A 215 11.57 1.11 -3.32
N LEU A 216 12.72 0.58 -3.74
CA LEU A 216 13.45 1.00 -4.93
C LEU A 216 13.12 0.05 -6.08
N CYS A 217 12.58 0.56 -7.17
CA CYS A 217 12.47 -0.14 -8.44
C CYS A 217 13.65 0.26 -9.33
N THR A 218 14.38 -0.72 -9.86
CA THR A 218 15.46 -0.48 -10.81
C THR A 218 15.48 -1.56 -11.89
N PRO A 219 15.72 -1.20 -13.16
CA PRO A 219 16.06 -2.18 -14.20
C PRO A 219 17.53 -2.60 -14.15
N SER A 220 18.38 -1.92 -13.38
CA SER A 220 19.83 -2.16 -13.32
C SER A 220 20.20 -3.32 -12.41
N GLU A 221 20.69 -4.41 -13.00
CA GLU A 221 21.26 -5.52 -12.22
C GLU A 221 22.52 -5.08 -11.46
N SER A 222 23.34 -4.20 -12.06
CA SER A 222 24.58 -3.71 -11.44
C SER A 222 24.32 -2.89 -10.17
N LEU A 223 23.25 -2.09 -10.15
CA LEU A 223 22.83 -1.38 -8.95
C LEU A 223 22.29 -2.35 -7.90
N ALA A 224 21.47 -3.33 -8.31
CA ALA A 224 20.91 -4.33 -7.41
C ALA A 224 21.98 -5.14 -6.67
N GLU A 225 23.09 -5.47 -7.33
CA GLU A 225 24.23 -6.18 -6.76
C GLU A 225 24.92 -5.44 -5.59
N THR A 226 24.68 -4.14 -5.43
CA THR A 226 25.23 -3.37 -4.30
C THR A 226 24.46 -3.54 -2.99
N PHE A 227 23.27 -4.13 -3.04
CA PHE A 227 22.40 -4.30 -1.89
C PHE A 227 22.50 -5.73 -1.29
N ASP A 228 22.04 -5.89 -0.04
CA ASP A 228 21.95 -7.20 0.60
C ASP A 228 20.91 -8.07 -0.13
N LEU A 229 21.24 -9.34 -0.41
CA LEU A 229 20.34 -10.29 -1.09
C LEU A 229 18.96 -10.42 -0.43
N ARG A 230 18.86 -10.16 0.88
CA ARG A 230 17.60 -10.19 1.64
C ARG A 230 16.69 -9.01 1.35
N ASP A 231 17.26 -7.92 0.84
CA ASP A 231 16.51 -6.72 0.45
C ASP A 231 16.15 -6.77 -1.04
N VAL A 232 16.73 -7.68 -1.83
CA VAL A 232 16.54 -7.75 -3.29
C VAL A 232 15.50 -8.80 -3.71
N ILE A 233 14.56 -8.39 -4.55
CA ILE A 233 13.53 -9.21 -5.16
C ILE A 233 13.61 -9.02 -6.67
N ARG A 234 13.84 -10.11 -7.41
CA ARG A 234 13.78 -10.10 -8.87
C ARG A 234 12.34 -10.19 -9.33
N VAL A 235 12.01 -9.41 -10.35
CA VAL A 235 10.71 -9.40 -10.99
C VAL A 235 10.87 -9.83 -12.45
N ASP A 236 10.20 -10.92 -12.81
CA ASP A 236 10.09 -11.38 -14.20
C ASP A 236 8.65 -11.21 -14.67
N THR A 237 8.43 -10.66 -15.87
CA THR A 237 7.08 -10.57 -16.43
C THR A 237 6.91 -11.61 -17.54
N ARG A 238 5.91 -12.48 -17.42
CA ARG A 238 5.58 -13.49 -18.44
C ARG A 238 4.11 -13.45 -18.77
N GLU A 239 3.79 -13.32 -20.06
CA GLU A 239 2.41 -13.25 -20.55
C GLU A 239 1.59 -12.13 -19.84
N GLY A 240 2.24 -11.03 -19.49
CA GLY A 240 1.63 -9.90 -18.78
C GLY A 240 1.47 -10.10 -17.27
N VAL A 241 1.96 -11.19 -16.71
CA VAL A 241 1.92 -11.47 -15.26
C VAL A 241 3.31 -11.31 -14.65
N ALA A 242 3.41 -10.48 -13.61
CA ALA A 242 4.64 -10.25 -12.88
C ALA A 242 4.84 -11.32 -11.80
N ARG A 243 6.05 -11.90 -11.74
CA ARG A 243 6.47 -12.88 -10.75
C ARG A 243 7.61 -12.33 -9.91
N PHE A 244 7.39 -12.30 -8.60
CA PHE A 244 8.35 -11.78 -7.63
C PHE A 244 9.11 -12.94 -7.00
N THR A 245 10.44 -12.91 -7.12
CA THR A 245 11.34 -13.95 -6.61
C THR A 245 12.38 -13.30 -5.68
N PRO A 246 12.24 -13.47 -4.35
CA PRO A 246 13.28 -13.05 -3.41
C PRO A 246 14.61 -13.74 -3.74
N LEU A 247 15.72 -13.00 -3.69
CA LEU A 247 17.04 -13.60 -3.94
C LEU A 247 17.61 -14.34 -2.73
N ALA A 248 17.19 -13.97 -1.52
CA ALA A 248 17.46 -14.74 -0.31
C ALA A 248 16.33 -15.74 -0.04
N VAL A 249 16.68 -16.87 0.58
CA VAL A 249 15.69 -17.82 1.12
C VAL A 249 14.95 -17.12 2.27
N PRO A 250 13.61 -17.09 2.28
CA PRO A 250 12.88 -16.56 3.42
C PRO A 250 13.19 -17.39 4.66
N GLU A 251 13.71 -16.77 5.71
CA GLU A 251 13.78 -17.38 7.04
C GLU A 251 12.33 -17.46 7.57
N ASP A 252 11.71 -18.63 7.45
CA ASP A 252 10.50 -18.95 8.21
C ASP A 252 10.88 -18.96 9.70
N THR A 253 10.50 -17.91 10.42
CA THR A 253 10.51 -17.89 11.89
C THR A 253 9.22 -17.29 12.42
#